data_AF-A0A9X1H8T7-F1
#
_entry.id   AF-A0A9X1H8T7-F1
#
_cell.length_a   1.000
_cell.length_b   1.000
_cell.length_c   1.000
_cell.angle_alpha   90.00
_cell.angle_beta   90.00
_cell.angle_gamma   90.00
#
_symmetry.space_group_name_H-M   'P 1'
#
loop_
_entity.id
_entity.type
_entity.pdbx_description
1 polymer ?
#
loop_
_entity_poly.entity_id
_entity_poly.type
_entity_poly.pdbx_seq_one_letter_code
_entity_poly.pdbx_strand_id
1 'polypeptide(L)'
;MKKIAKMSLVVALLFTGISTYAIDGTSEFNLHVLKANGKLITFGLNQTQKANLAIYDNEGTLIYSETASGKDGILRTFSLEEFPEGTYFLEVEDNTKKAKYEIKVTDEATVLSKNAISSVYKPGFAKNTSVATR
;
A
#
# COMPACT_ATOMS: atom_id res chain seq x y z
N MET A 1 -12.42 10.52 -63.98
CA MET A 1 -13.03 9.62 -62.96
C MET A 1 -11.93 8.80 -62.32
N LYS A 2 -11.91 8.73 -60.97
CA LYS A 2 -11.42 7.58 -60.17
C LYS A 2 -9.88 7.37 -60.19
N LYS A 3 -9.12 7.18 -59.09
CA LYS A 3 -9.39 6.94 -57.67
C LYS A 3 -8.21 7.41 -56.82
N ILE A 4 -8.51 7.56 -55.54
CA ILE A 4 -7.69 7.99 -54.41
C ILE A 4 -6.66 6.91 -54.00
N ALA A 5 -5.50 7.40 -53.56
CA ALA A 5 -4.44 6.87 -52.69
C ALA A 5 -4.30 5.35 -52.42
N LYS A 6 -3.05 4.88 -52.47
CA LYS A 6 -2.53 3.84 -51.56
C LYS A 6 -1.04 4.08 -51.25
N MET A 7 -0.77 5.03 -50.35
CA MET A 7 0.51 5.07 -49.63
C MET A 7 0.47 3.98 -48.56
N SER A 8 1.19 2.88 -48.79
CA SER A 8 1.36 1.81 -47.81
C SER A 8 2.45 2.24 -46.82
N LEU A 9 2.06 2.96 -45.78
CA LEU A 9 2.89 3.20 -44.61
C LEU A 9 2.93 1.92 -43.76
N VAL A 10 4.01 1.14 -43.87
CA VAL A 10 4.26 0.02 -42.94
C VAL A 10 4.88 0.60 -41.68
N VAL A 11 4.03 0.85 -40.69
CA VAL A 11 4.45 1.15 -39.32
C VAL A 11 4.38 -0.16 -38.54
N ALA A 12 5.54 -0.77 -38.28
CA ALA A 12 5.67 -1.83 -37.30
C ALA A 12 5.71 -1.19 -35.91
N LEU A 13 4.54 -0.91 -35.34
CA LEU A 13 4.39 -0.62 -33.92
C LEU A 13 4.55 -1.93 -33.15
N LEU A 14 5.78 -2.31 -32.83
CA LEU A 14 6.00 -3.21 -31.71
C LEU A 14 5.79 -2.37 -30.44
N PHE A 15 4.53 -2.31 -29.98
CA PHE A 15 4.24 -1.87 -28.63
C PHE A 15 4.89 -2.86 -27.67
N THR A 16 6.05 -2.47 -27.17
CA THR A 16 6.74 -3.11 -26.05
C THR A 16 5.83 -3.06 -24.84
N GLY A 17 5.52 -4.24 -24.29
CA GLY A 17 5.09 -4.45 -22.91
C GLY A 17 3.89 -3.63 -22.47
N ILE A 18 2.70 -4.22 -22.55
CA ILE A 18 1.68 -3.91 -21.54
C ILE A 18 2.19 -4.44 -20.20
N SER A 19 2.99 -3.66 -19.48
CA SER A 19 3.07 -3.79 -18.04
C SER A 19 1.70 -3.39 -17.51
N THR A 20 0.83 -4.37 -17.36
CA THR A 20 -0.42 -4.21 -16.63
C THR A 20 -0.04 -4.04 -15.15
N TYR A 21 0.32 -2.83 -14.76
CA TYR A 21 0.21 -2.45 -13.37
C TYR A 21 -1.28 -2.33 -13.09
N ALA A 22 -1.84 -3.36 -12.46
CA ALA A 22 -3.13 -3.22 -11.81
C ALA A 22 -2.94 -2.22 -10.66
N ILE A 23 -3.16 -0.94 -10.95
CA ILE A 23 -3.51 0.05 -9.93
C ILE A 23 -4.98 -0.22 -9.60
N ASP A 24 -5.21 -1.29 -8.85
CA ASP A 24 -6.53 -1.59 -8.32
C ASP A 24 -6.79 -0.62 -7.16
N GLY A 25 -7.93 0.07 -7.21
CA GLY A 25 -8.37 0.99 -6.18
C GLY A 25 -8.36 0.28 -4.82
N THR A 26 -7.61 0.86 -3.89
CA THR A 26 -7.21 0.25 -2.62
C THR A 26 -8.41 -0.04 -1.72
N SER A 27 -8.96 -1.27 -1.78
CA SER A 27 -9.83 -1.85 -0.74
C SER A 27 -9.00 -2.31 0.48
N GLU A 28 -7.98 -1.54 0.84
CA GLU A 28 -7.04 -1.90 1.89
C GLU A 28 -7.58 -1.52 3.26
N PHE A 29 -6.75 -1.46 4.29
CA PHE A 29 -7.22 -0.78 5.50
C PHE A 29 -7.52 0.67 5.14
N ASN A 30 -8.59 1.25 5.70
CA ASN A 30 -8.89 2.68 5.56
C ASN A 30 -7.87 3.49 6.38
N LEU A 31 -6.59 3.42 5.97
CA LEU A 31 -5.48 4.09 6.61
C LEU A 31 -5.49 5.55 6.19
N HIS A 32 -5.67 6.43 7.17
CA HIS A 32 -5.60 7.87 6.98
C HIS A 32 -4.40 8.40 7.74
N VAL A 33 -3.45 9.04 7.06
CA VAL A 33 -2.36 9.78 7.71
C VAL A 33 -2.90 11.14 8.17
N LEU A 34 -2.91 11.38 9.48
CA LEU A 34 -3.38 12.63 10.08
C LEU A 34 -2.27 13.67 10.19
N LYS A 35 -1.05 13.24 10.52
CA LYS A 35 0.09 14.13 10.70
C LYS A 35 1.41 13.41 10.42
N ALA A 36 2.31 14.10 9.74
CA ALA A 36 3.72 13.78 9.66
C ALA A 36 4.48 15.06 10.07
N ASN A 37 5.10 15.06 11.24
CA ASN A 37 5.83 16.23 11.74
C ASN A 37 7.18 15.80 12.30
N GLY A 38 8.25 16.23 11.64
CA GLY A 38 9.57 15.63 11.84
C GLY A 38 9.47 14.13 11.66
N LYS A 39 9.88 13.38 12.69
CA LYS A 39 9.88 11.92 12.69
C LYS A 39 8.67 11.28 13.40
N LEU A 40 7.59 12.05 13.64
CA LEU A 40 6.32 11.51 14.14
C LEU A 40 5.35 11.22 13.00
N ILE A 41 4.76 10.03 12.97
CA ILE A 41 3.63 9.69 12.10
C ILE A 41 2.39 9.38 12.92
N THR A 42 1.27 10.02 12.60
CA THR A 42 -0.04 9.73 13.17
C THR A 42 -0.96 9.22 12.08
N PHE A 43 -1.58 8.05 12.30
CA PHE A 43 -2.54 7.47 11.36
C PHE A 43 -3.75 6.84 12.06
N GLY A 44 -4.86 6.77 11.34
CA GLY A 44 -6.08 6.10 11.76
C GLY A 44 -6.43 4.95 10.83
N LEU A 45 -6.94 3.84 11.37
CA LEU A 45 -7.55 2.73 10.64
C LEU A 45 -9.06 2.75 10.88
N ASN A 46 -9.81 3.32 9.95
CA ASN A 46 -11.26 3.41 10.10
C ASN A 46 -11.90 2.03 9.91
N GLN A 47 -12.91 1.71 10.73
CA GLN A 47 -13.65 0.44 10.70
C GLN A 47 -12.83 -0.81 11.11
N THR A 48 -11.56 -0.64 11.49
CA THR A 48 -10.72 -1.71 12.04
C THR A 48 -10.63 -1.57 13.56
N GLN A 49 -11.35 -2.41 14.29
CA GLN A 49 -11.42 -2.33 15.75
C GLN A 49 -10.27 -3.02 16.48
N LYS A 50 -9.60 -3.98 15.81
CA LYS A 50 -8.45 -4.71 16.34
C LYS A 50 -7.52 -5.12 15.21
N ALA A 51 -6.23 -4.85 15.36
CA ALA A 51 -5.19 -5.27 14.42
C ALA A 51 -3.86 -5.44 15.15
N ASN A 52 -3.01 -6.32 14.63
CA ASN A 52 -1.59 -6.32 14.94
C ASN A 52 -0.91 -5.31 14.02
N LEU A 53 -0.08 -4.46 14.60
CA LEU A 53 0.73 -3.48 13.91
C LEU A 53 2.20 -3.86 14.11
N ALA A 54 2.97 -3.92 13.03
CA ALA A 54 4.39 -4.22 13.09
C ALA A 54 5.19 -3.28 12.19
N ILE A 55 6.38 -2.89 12.62
CA ILE A 55 7.32 -2.09 11.83
C ILE A 55 8.55 -2.95 11.53
N TYR A 56 8.88 -3.03 10.25
CA TYR A 56 10.07 -3.72 9.75
C TYR A 56 11.02 -2.76 9.06
N ASP A 57 12.32 -3.04 9.09
CA ASP A 57 13.29 -2.40 8.18
C ASP A 57 13.21 -2.96 6.75
N ASN A 58 14.12 -2.49 5.89
CA ASN A 58 14.24 -2.93 4.50
C ASN A 58 14.74 -4.37 4.34
N GLU A 59 15.40 -4.94 5.34
CA GLU A 59 15.87 -6.34 5.36
C GLU A 59 14.80 -7.30 5.91
N GLY A 60 13.71 -6.75 6.46
CA GLY A 60 12.63 -7.53 7.06
C GLY A 60 12.84 -7.84 8.54
N THR A 61 13.77 -7.16 9.21
CA THR A 61 13.96 -7.26 10.66
C THR A 61 12.80 -6.57 11.36
N LEU A 62 12.17 -7.26 12.32
CA LEU A 62 11.12 -6.68 13.15
C LEU A 62 11.74 -5.68 14.14
N ILE A 63 11.31 -4.43 14.07
CA ILE A 63 11.74 -3.36 14.99
C ILE A 63 10.72 -3.16 16.10
N TYR A 64 9.44 -3.22 15.76
CA TYR A 64 8.35 -2.93 16.70
C TYR A 64 7.12 -3.77 16.37
N SER A 65 6.35 -4.15 17.38
CA SER A 65 5.07 -4.82 17.24
C SER A 65 4.14 -4.49 18.40
N GLU A 66 2.85 -4.26 18.11
CA GLU A 66 1.78 -4.18 19.10
C GLU A 66 0.47 -4.81 18.60
N THR A 67 -0.41 -5.16 19.53
CA THR A 67 -1.83 -5.36 19.22
C THR A 67 -2.59 -4.09 19.57
N ALA A 68 -3.12 -3.41 18.55
CA ALA A 68 -3.92 -2.22 18.71
C ALA A 68 -5.41 -2.55 18.70
N SER A 69 -6.19 -1.81 19.49
CA SER A 69 -7.65 -1.88 19.46
C SER A 69 -8.29 -0.53 19.75
N GLY A 70 -9.53 -0.36 19.29
CA GLY A 70 -10.35 0.83 19.53
C GLY A 70 -11.80 0.62 19.09
N LYS A 71 -12.73 1.28 19.77
CA LYS A 71 -14.18 1.07 19.58
C LYS A 71 -14.64 1.45 18.16
N ASP A 72 -14.20 2.60 17.68
CA ASP A 72 -14.63 3.17 16.39
C ASP A 72 -13.57 3.06 15.28
N GLY A 73 -12.46 2.38 15.58
CA GLY A 73 -11.26 2.34 14.76
C GLY A 73 -10.00 2.43 15.61
N ILE A 74 -8.84 2.29 14.99
CA ILE A 74 -7.54 2.43 15.65
C ILE A 74 -6.94 3.78 15.30
N LEU A 75 -6.45 4.52 16.30
CA LEU A 75 -5.63 5.72 16.12
C LEU A 75 -4.27 5.48 16.78
N ARG A 76 -3.18 5.73 16.05
CA ARG A 76 -1.81 5.55 16.53
C ARG A 76 -0.88 6.65 16.09
N THR A 77 0.09 6.93 16.96
CA THR A 77 1.23 7.79 16.68
C THR A 77 2.49 7.01 16.96
N PHE A 78 3.39 6.92 15.97
CA PHE A 78 4.73 6.37 16.14
C PHE A 78 5.77 7.47 16.05
N SER A 79 6.74 7.42 16.96
CA SER A 79 7.99 8.18 16.83
C SER A 79 9.02 7.31 16.14
N LEU A 80 9.62 7.87 15.09
CA LEU A 80 10.74 7.29 14.35
C LEU A 80 12.00 8.11 14.57
N GLU A 81 12.08 8.90 15.65
CA GLU A 81 13.22 9.77 15.95
C GLU A 81 14.55 9.03 16.00
N GLU A 82 14.55 7.86 16.63
CA GLU A 82 15.71 6.98 16.78
C GLU A 82 15.98 6.11 15.54
N PHE A 83 15.13 6.19 14.51
CA PHE A 83 15.31 5.42 13.29
C PHE A 83 16.33 6.13 12.39
N PRO A 84 17.35 5.41 11.91
CA PRO A 84 18.20 5.87 10.82
C PRO A 84 17.38 6.29 9.60
N GLU A 85 17.98 7.12 8.74
CA GLU A 85 17.41 7.37 7.43
C GLU A 85 17.27 6.05 6.66
N GLY A 86 16.14 5.86 5.99
CA GLY A 86 15.87 4.62 5.30
C GLY A 86 14.42 4.40 4.93
N THR A 87 14.20 3.22 4.35
CA THR A 87 12.85 2.72 4.04
C THR A 87 12.46 1.65 5.03
N TYR A 88 11.29 1.83 5.62
CA TYR A 88 10.69 0.93 6.60
C TYR A 88 9.29 0.56 6.14
N PHE A 89 8.69 -0.40 6.83
CA PHE A 89 7.37 -0.88 6.47
C PHE A 89 6.49 -1.08 7.68
N LEU A 90 5.32 -0.42 7.66
CA LEU A 90 4.22 -0.71 8.56
C LEU A 90 3.40 -1.85 7.99
N GLU A 91 3.35 -2.96 8.71
CA GLU A 91 2.42 -4.04 8.45
C GLU A 91 1.21 -3.93 9.38
N VAL A 92 0.02 -4.00 8.80
CA VAL A 92 -1.25 -4.04 9.51
C VAL A 92 -1.90 -5.38 9.23
N GLU A 93 -2.16 -6.15 10.27
CA GLU A 93 -2.81 -7.46 10.17
C GLU A 93 -4.05 -7.53 11.06
N ASP A 94 -5.22 -7.82 10.47
CA ASP A 94 -6.44 -8.13 11.21
C ASP A 94 -6.79 -9.62 11.06
N ASN A 95 -8.02 -10.01 11.39
CA ASN A 95 -8.47 -11.40 11.26
C ASN A 95 -8.63 -11.86 9.81
N THR A 96 -8.73 -10.93 8.86
CA THR A 96 -9.11 -11.19 7.47
C THR A 96 -7.94 -11.05 6.50
N LYS A 97 -7.04 -10.11 6.76
CA LYS A 97 -5.97 -9.73 5.82
C LYS A 97 -4.77 -9.09 6.52
N LYS A 98 -3.72 -8.95 5.73
CA LYS A 98 -2.46 -8.29 6.06
C LYS A 98 -2.12 -7.32 4.95
N ALA A 99 -1.81 -6.07 5.27
CA ALA A 99 -1.38 -5.07 4.30
C ALA A 99 -0.10 -4.38 4.75
N LYS A 100 0.77 -4.05 3.79
CA LYS A 100 2.08 -3.44 4.02
C LYS A 100 2.09 -2.03 3.44
N TYR A 101 2.53 -1.05 4.23
CA TYR A 101 2.65 0.35 3.87
C TYR A 101 4.11 0.76 4.00
N GLU A 102 4.60 1.49 3.01
CA GLU A 102 5.95 2.06 3.04
C GLU A 102 6.00 3.28 3.97
N ILE A 103 7.07 3.34 4.77
CA ILE A 103 7.48 4.51 5.55
C ILE A 103 8.86 4.93 5.02
N LYS A 104 9.01 6.19 4.60
CA LYS A 104 10.32 6.78 4.31
C LYS A 104 10.73 7.69 5.46
N VAL A 105 11.92 7.46 6.02
CA VAL A 105 12.53 8.31 7.03
C VAL A 105 13.71 9.03 6.39
N THR A 106 13.72 10.36 6.48
CA THR A 106 14.85 11.22 6.14
C THR A 106 15.24 12.05 7.36
N ASP A 107 16.31 12.83 7.23
CA ASP A 107 16.80 13.74 8.27
C ASP A 107 15.76 14.80 8.65
N GLU A 108 14.94 15.22 7.69
CA GLU A 108 13.96 16.29 7.87
C GLU A 108 12.55 15.79 8.19
N ALA A 109 12.16 14.63 7.66
CA ALA A 109 10.76 14.20 7.69
C ALA A 109 10.59 12.69 7.61
N THR A 110 9.43 12.25 8.09
CA THR A 110 8.93 10.90 7.86
C THR A 110 7.65 10.94 7.01
N VAL A 111 7.58 10.08 6.00
CA VAL A 111 6.41 9.96 5.12
C VAL A 111 5.87 8.53 5.18
N LEU A 112 4.64 8.37 5.67
CA LEU A 112 3.86 7.13 5.56
C LEU A 112 3.02 7.15 4.28
N SER A 113 3.13 6.11 3.47
CA SER A 113 2.30 5.93 2.28
C SER A 113 0.82 5.75 2.65
N LYS A 114 -0.06 6.40 1.88
CA LYS A 114 -1.52 6.28 2.06
C LYS A 114 -2.08 4.98 1.50
N ASN A 115 -1.43 4.44 0.47
CA ASN A 115 -1.82 3.21 -0.20
C ASN A 115 -0.89 2.08 0.23
N ALA A 116 -1.43 0.88 0.42
CA ALA A 116 -0.60 -0.29 0.67
C ALA A 116 0.22 -0.62 -0.58
N ILE A 117 1.47 -1.03 -0.38
CA ILE A 117 2.34 -1.55 -1.44
C ILE A 117 2.07 -3.04 -1.70
N SER A 118 1.49 -3.74 -0.73
CA SER A 118 1.02 -5.11 -0.88
C SER A 118 -0.10 -5.43 0.11
N SER A 119 -0.92 -6.42 -0.24
CA SER A 119 -1.97 -6.93 0.61
C SER A 119 -2.26 -8.39 0.33
N VAL A 120 -2.50 -9.16 1.38
CA VAL A 120 -2.76 -10.60 1.34
C VAL A 120 -3.93 -10.92 2.25
N TYR A 121 -4.98 -11.50 1.70
CA TYR A 121 -6.10 -12.04 2.48
C TYR A 121 -5.74 -13.42 3.04
N LYS A 122 -6.18 -13.69 4.26
CA LYS A 122 -6.01 -15.00 4.89
C LYS A 122 -6.89 -16.03 4.18
N PRO A 123 -6.52 -17.33 4.21
CA PRO A 123 -7.33 -18.39 3.63
C PRO A 123 -8.77 -18.35 4.14
N GLY A 124 -9.75 -18.51 3.25
CA GLY A 124 -11.18 -18.42 3.58
C GLY A 124 -11.75 -17.00 3.58
N PHE A 125 -10.91 -15.97 3.41
CA PHE A 125 -11.34 -14.61 3.15
C PHE A 125 -11.04 -14.27 1.69
N ALA A 126 -12.05 -13.80 0.95
CA ALA A 126 -11.91 -13.47 -0.47
C ALA A 126 -11.87 -11.96 -0.67
N LYS A 127 -10.91 -11.47 -1.46
CA LYS A 127 -11.17 -10.31 -2.32
C LYS A 127 -11.99 -10.87 -3.48
N ASN A 128 -13.32 -10.70 -3.44
CA ASN A 128 -14.21 -11.20 -4.50
C ASN A 128 -13.83 -10.56 -5.85
N THR A 129 -12.88 -11.15 -6.55
CA THR A 129 -12.72 -10.97 -7.99
C THR A 129 -13.54 -12.07 -8.60
N SER A 130 -14.84 -11.80 -8.76
CA SER A 130 -15.69 -12.59 -9.63
C SER A 130 -15.18 -12.37 -11.06
N VAL A 131 -14.10 -13.05 -11.43
CA VAL A 131 -13.76 -13.26 -12.83
C VAL A 131 -14.55 -14.49 -13.22
N ALA A 132 -15.76 -14.26 -13.74
CA ALA A 132 -16.51 -15.30 -14.40
C ALA A 132 -15.65 -15.83 -15.56
N THR A 133 -15.08 -17.02 -15.40
CA THR A 133 -14.53 -17.77 -16.54
C THR A 133 -15.70 -18.09 -17.47
N ARG A 134 -15.70 -17.46 -18.64
CA ARG A 134 -16.58 -17.78 -19.75
C ARG A 134 -15.95 -18.85 -20.61
#